data_AF-A0A832GUA8-F1
#
_entry.id   AF-A0A832GUA8-F1
#
_cell.length_a   1.000
_cell.length_b   1.000
_cell.length_c   1.000
_cell.angle_alpha   90.00
_cell.angle_beta   90.00
_cell.angle_gamma   90.00
#
_symmetry.space_group_name_H-M   'P 1'
#
loop_
_entity.id
_entity.type
_entity.pdbx_description
1 polymer ?
#
loop_
_entity_poly.entity_id
_entity_poly.type
_entity_poly.pdbx_seq_one_letter_code
_entity_poly.pdbx_strand_id
1 'polypeptide(L)'
;MPKSDVVLSEDLVPLPESLILKKNNGKIILIAAAPFFEGLNLRRNKNPLQQLKSSFKDFILNFLNVKPNKRQEILNLLSQVNGVIAVSNMLKNDLKNYVKCSIKVVYPYADVNRFLKFKSDLNSFNIVFAGVLEFYKGVDLLLNAFKKVKERFKEAKLFMLGEGDLKRMDFKTKN
;
A
#
# COMPACT_ATOMS: atom_id res chain seq x y z
N MET A 1 -0.59 22.40 -23.31
CA MET A 1 -0.91 21.30 -22.38
C MET A 1 -2.36 21.47 -21.94
N PRO A 2 -3.25 20.47 -22.02
CA PRO A 2 -4.59 20.63 -21.50
C PRO A 2 -4.52 20.66 -19.97
N LYS A 3 -5.11 21.71 -19.37
CA LYS A 3 -5.25 21.87 -17.92
C LYS A 3 -6.01 20.64 -17.40
N SER A 4 -5.37 19.83 -16.56
CA SER A 4 -6.04 18.72 -15.90
C SER A 4 -6.82 19.27 -14.71
N ASP A 5 -8.14 19.32 -14.85
CA ASP A 5 -9.06 19.56 -13.73
C ASP A 5 -8.96 18.39 -12.76
N VAL A 6 -8.07 18.52 -11.77
CA VAL A 6 -8.02 17.66 -10.59
C VAL A 6 -8.79 18.41 -9.52
N VAL A 7 -10.05 18.05 -9.34
CA VAL A 7 -10.81 18.48 -8.16
C VAL A 7 -10.38 17.57 -7.02
N LEU A 8 -9.33 17.97 -6.29
CA LEU A 8 -9.23 17.57 -4.90
C LEU A 8 -10.42 18.24 -4.23
N SER A 9 -11.35 17.44 -3.70
CA SER A 9 -12.52 17.99 -3.03
C SER A 9 -12.06 18.81 -1.82
N GLU A 10 -11.98 20.13 -1.97
CA GLU A 10 -11.54 21.05 -0.90
C GLU A 10 -12.52 21.03 0.31
N ASP A 11 -13.74 20.52 0.12
CA ASP A 11 -14.81 20.50 1.14
C ASP A 11 -15.17 19.11 1.68
N LEU A 12 -14.46 18.04 1.30
CA LEU A 12 -14.67 16.69 1.88
C LEU A 12 -13.40 16.26 2.59
N VAL A 13 -13.55 15.62 3.75
CA VAL A 13 -12.47 14.98 4.50
C VAL A 13 -11.49 14.35 3.52
N PRO A 14 -10.18 14.67 3.56
CA PRO A 14 -9.24 14.18 2.57
C PRO A 14 -9.35 12.67 2.53
N LEU A 15 -9.81 12.16 1.38
CA LEU A 15 -9.69 10.75 1.10
C LEU A 15 -8.19 10.43 1.16
N PRO A 16 -7.80 9.28 1.71
CA PRO A 16 -6.40 8.88 1.69
C PRO A 16 -5.89 8.97 0.24
N GLU A 17 -4.63 9.35 0.02
CA GLU A 17 -4.04 9.54 -1.32
C GLU A 17 -4.22 8.31 -2.25
N SER A 18 -4.49 7.15 -1.66
CA SER A 18 -4.89 5.90 -2.33
C SER A 18 -6.27 5.92 -3.00
N LEU A 19 -7.11 6.92 -2.75
CA LEU A 19 -8.45 7.09 -3.30
C LEU A 19 -8.61 8.51 -3.84
N ILE A 20 -8.39 8.66 -5.15
CA ILE A 20 -8.55 9.94 -5.83
C ILE A 20 -9.91 9.95 -6.52
N LEU A 21 -10.77 10.91 -6.15
CA LEU A 21 -11.99 11.21 -6.88
C LEU A 21 -11.70 12.26 -7.94
N LYS A 22 -12.09 11.98 -9.18
CA LYS A 22 -11.97 12.93 -10.29
C LYS A 22 -13.34 13.19 -10.90
N LYS A 23 -13.76 14.46 -10.93
CA LYS A 23 -14.98 14.88 -11.63
C LYS A 23 -14.64 15.24 -13.07
N ASN A 24 -15.32 14.64 -14.04
CA ASN A 24 -15.17 14.94 -15.46
C ASN A 24 -16.56 14.93 -16.13
N ASN A 25 -16.99 16.06 -16.69
CA ASN A 25 -18.31 16.22 -17.33
C ASN A 25 -19.49 15.72 -16.46
N GLY A 26 -19.46 16.06 -15.17
CA GLY A 26 -20.48 15.62 -14.20
C GLY A 26 -20.35 14.16 -13.73
N LYS A 27 -19.41 13.38 -14.27
CA LYS A 27 -19.13 12.01 -13.83
C LYS A 27 -18.03 11.97 -12.79
N ILE A 28 -18.18 11.15 -11.75
CA ILE A 28 -17.20 10.91 -10.70
C ILE A 28 -16.46 9.60 -11.01
N ILE A 29 -15.14 9.67 -11.14
CA ILE A 29 -14.26 8.51 -11.31
C ILE A 29 -13.47 8.32 -10.04
N LEU A 30 -13.48 7.11 -9.50
CA LEU A 30 -12.61 6.72 -8.40
C LEU A 30 -11.36 6.04 -8.96
N ILE A 31 -10.19 6.59 -8.64
CA ILE A 31 -8.90 5.94 -8.88
C ILE A 31 -8.46 5.35 -7.55
N ALA A 32 -8.47 4.02 -7.46
CA ALA A 32 -8.10 3.29 -6.27
C ALA A 32 -6.70 2.68 -6.48
N ALA A 33 -5.70 3.26 -5.81
CA ALA A 33 -4.31 2.88 -5.87
C ALA A 33 -3.86 2.31 -4.53
N ALA A 34 -3.86 0.98 -4.42
CA ALA A 34 -3.44 0.16 -3.27
C ALA A 34 -4.17 0.47 -1.93
N PRO A 35 -4.40 -0.54 -1.07
CA PRO A 35 -4.72 -0.26 0.33
C PRO A 35 -3.47 0.32 1.00
N PHE A 36 -3.50 1.60 1.38
CA PHE A 36 -2.44 2.19 2.20
C PHE A 36 -2.62 1.68 3.64
N PHE A 37 -1.64 0.95 4.16
CA PHE A 37 -1.59 0.38 5.52
C PHE A 37 -1.23 1.41 6.60
N GLU A 38 -1.48 2.70 6.36
CA GLU A 38 -1.17 3.76 7.32
C GLU A 38 -2.18 3.72 8.48
N GLY A 39 -1.65 3.62 9.70
CA GLY A 39 -2.35 4.13 10.86
C GLY A 39 -3.05 3.13 11.78
N LEU A 40 -2.90 1.82 11.61
CA LEU A 40 -3.14 0.94 12.75
C LEU A 40 -1.89 0.91 13.62
N ASN A 41 -1.91 1.78 14.63
CA ASN A 41 -1.33 1.51 15.94
C ASN A 41 -1.92 0.18 16.47
N LEU A 42 -1.50 -0.95 15.89
CA LEU A 42 -1.66 -2.26 16.49
C LEU A 42 -0.72 -2.26 17.69
N ARG A 43 -1.24 -1.75 18.80
CA ARG A 43 -0.72 -2.02 20.13
C ARG A 43 -0.35 -3.50 20.17
N ARG A 44 0.95 -3.75 20.36
CA ARG A 44 1.58 -4.99 20.81
C ARG A 44 0.54 -6.05 21.21
N ASN A 45 0.25 -6.99 20.32
CA ASN A 45 -0.30 -8.26 20.72
C ASN A 45 0.46 -9.41 20.07
N LYS A 46 0.92 -10.35 20.91
CA LYS A 46 2.09 -11.21 20.72
C LYS A 46 1.93 -12.41 19.77
N ASN A 47 0.98 -12.39 18.83
CA ASN A 47 0.74 -13.55 17.96
C ASN A 47 0.89 -13.21 16.46
N PRO A 48 2.08 -13.44 15.87
CA PRO A 48 2.37 -13.07 14.48
C PRO A 48 1.68 -13.94 13.42
N LEU A 49 1.07 -15.07 13.80
CA LEU A 49 0.50 -16.05 12.86
C LEU A 49 -1.00 -15.87 12.56
N GLN A 50 -1.70 -14.96 13.24
CA GLN A 50 -3.15 -14.73 13.03
C GLN A 50 -3.49 -13.53 12.12
N GLN A 51 -2.52 -12.74 11.66
CA GLN A 51 -2.79 -11.52 10.89
C GLN A 51 -2.84 -11.70 9.36
N LEU A 52 -2.70 -12.92 8.84
CA LEU A 52 -2.52 -13.18 7.40
C LEU A 52 -3.80 -13.59 6.65
N LYS A 53 -4.99 -13.25 7.16
CA LYS A 53 -6.27 -13.46 6.46
C LYS A 53 -7.26 -12.28 6.61
N SER A 54 -6.80 -11.04 6.74
CA SER A 54 -7.71 -9.90 6.70
C SER A 54 -8.01 -9.53 5.24
N SER A 55 -9.27 -9.71 4.86
CA SER A 55 -9.79 -9.29 3.55
C SER A 55 -9.74 -7.76 3.43
N PHE A 56 -9.84 -7.19 2.23
CA PHE A 56 -10.01 -5.73 2.09
C PHE A 56 -11.27 -5.22 2.80
N LYS A 57 -12.24 -6.08 3.06
CA LYS A 57 -13.38 -5.76 3.93
C LYS A 57 -12.91 -5.46 5.35
N ASP A 58 -11.97 -6.23 5.90
CA ASP A 58 -11.35 -5.94 7.19
C ASP A 58 -10.42 -4.72 7.11
N PHE A 59 -9.84 -4.43 5.93
CA PHE A 59 -9.10 -3.18 5.69
C PHE A 59 -10.03 -1.97 5.72
N ILE A 60 -11.08 -1.92 4.91
CA ILE A 60 -12.09 -0.84 4.96
C ILE A 60 -12.66 -0.75 6.37
N LEU A 61 -13.02 -1.86 7.01
CA LEU A 61 -13.63 -1.82 8.35
C LEU A 61 -12.65 -1.42 9.47
N ASN A 62 -11.36 -1.78 9.41
CA ASN A 62 -10.35 -1.37 10.40
C ASN A 62 -9.75 0.01 10.10
N PHE A 63 -9.60 0.39 8.83
CA PHE A 63 -9.36 1.78 8.41
C PHE A 63 -10.51 2.67 8.89
N LEU A 64 -11.72 2.10 8.96
CA LEU A 64 -12.91 2.69 9.54
C LEU A 64 -13.13 2.38 11.03
N ASN A 65 -12.09 2.48 11.88
CA ASN A 65 -12.30 2.95 13.28
C ASN A 65 -13.02 4.33 13.34
N VAL A 66 -13.29 4.89 12.18
CA VAL A 66 -14.29 5.86 11.82
C VAL A 66 -15.67 5.52 12.39
N LYS A 67 -16.20 6.46 13.17
CA LYS A 67 -17.56 6.44 13.74
C LYS A 67 -18.59 6.03 12.68
N PRO A 68 -19.66 5.28 13.05
CA PRO A 68 -20.68 4.80 12.12
C PRO A 68 -21.19 5.84 11.12
N ASN A 69 -21.32 7.09 11.54
CA ASN A 69 -21.81 8.20 10.71
C ASN A 69 -20.92 8.47 9.48
N LYS A 70 -19.59 8.42 9.65
CA LYS A 70 -18.65 8.63 8.55
C LYS A 70 -18.54 7.41 7.62
N ARG A 71 -18.84 6.20 8.11
CA ARG A 71 -18.96 5.01 7.25
C ARG A 71 -20.09 5.19 6.23
N GLN A 72 -21.24 5.70 6.68
CA GLN A 72 -22.37 5.95 5.79
C GLN A 72 -22.05 7.03 4.76
N GLU A 73 -21.32 8.08 5.15
CA GLU A 73 -20.86 9.13 4.26
C GLU A 73 -19.97 8.57 3.12
N ILE A 74 -19.00 7.72 3.44
CA ILE A 74 -18.14 7.09 2.44
C ILE A 74 -18.95 6.17 1.51
N LEU A 75 -19.89 5.39 2.04
CA LEU A 75 -20.78 4.56 1.20
C LEU A 75 -21.66 5.41 0.28
N ASN A 76 -22.12 6.58 0.75
CA ASN A 76 -22.88 7.53 -0.04
C ASN A 76 -22.03 8.21 -1.13
N LEU A 77 -20.73 8.44 -0.89
CA LEU A 77 -19.81 8.93 -1.91
C LEU A 77 -19.52 7.85 -2.95
N LEU A 78 -19.25 6.62 -2.52
CA LEU A 78 -18.99 5.48 -3.40
C LEU A 78 -20.19 5.15 -4.29
N SER A 79 -21.43 5.37 -3.82
CA SER A 79 -22.63 5.15 -4.62
C SER A 79 -22.80 6.15 -5.77
N GLN A 80 -22.16 7.32 -5.68
CA GLN A 80 -22.17 8.36 -6.73
C GLN A 80 -21.07 8.14 -7.78
N VAL A 81 -20.15 7.21 -7.56
CA VAL A 81 -19.05 6.92 -8.49
C VAL A 81 -19.59 6.23 -9.75
N ASN A 82 -19.29 6.81 -10.92
CA ASN A 82 -19.73 6.28 -12.22
C ASN A 82 -18.75 5.26 -12.82
N GLY A 83 -17.51 5.21 -12.33
CA GLY A 83 -16.53 4.22 -12.75
C GLY A 83 -15.33 4.16 -11.82
N VAL A 84 -14.70 3.00 -11.75
CA VAL A 84 -13.52 2.76 -10.92
C VAL A 84 -12.36 2.28 -11.76
N ILE A 85 -11.18 2.85 -11.52
CA ILE A 85 -9.90 2.32 -11.99
C ILE A 85 -9.19 1.70 -10.78
N ALA A 86 -9.01 0.39 -10.82
CA ALA A 86 -8.29 -0.38 -9.80
C ALA A 86 -6.89 -0.76 -10.30
N VAL A 87 -5.89 -0.71 -9.43
CA VAL A 87 -4.50 -1.09 -9.79
C VAL A 87 -4.24 -2.59 -9.81
N SER A 88 -5.19 -3.42 -9.39
CA SER A 88 -5.06 -4.88 -9.39
C SER A 88 -6.41 -5.60 -9.42
N ASN A 89 -6.40 -6.89 -9.79
CA ASN A 89 -7.58 -7.75 -9.71
C ASN A 89 -8.03 -7.98 -8.26
N MET A 90 -7.09 -8.00 -7.31
CA MET A 90 -7.39 -8.08 -5.88
C MET A 90 -8.30 -6.90 -5.49
N LEU A 91 -7.83 -5.68 -5.72
CA LEU A 91 -8.58 -4.47 -5.39
C LEU A 91 -9.91 -4.37 -6.16
N LYS A 92 -9.96 -4.82 -7.42
CA LYS A 92 -11.23 -4.93 -8.15
C LYS A 92 -12.20 -5.87 -7.46
N ASN A 93 -11.75 -7.06 -7.06
CA ASN A 93 -12.61 -8.03 -6.39
C ASN A 93 -13.12 -7.49 -5.05
N ASP A 94 -12.27 -6.77 -4.35
CA ASP A 94 -12.61 -6.13 -3.10
C ASP A 94 -13.68 -5.03 -3.28
N LEU A 95 -13.50 -4.15 -4.28
CA LEU A 95 -14.39 -3.02 -4.55
C LEU A 95 -15.77 -3.41 -5.10
N LYS A 96 -15.92 -4.62 -5.70
CA LYS A 96 -17.22 -5.11 -6.20
C LYS A 96 -18.34 -5.10 -5.15
N ASN A 97 -17.99 -5.20 -3.88
CA ASN A 97 -18.97 -5.20 -2.79
C ASN A 97 -19.43 -3.81 -2.38
N TYR A 98 -18.80 -2.74 -2.88
CA TYR A 98 -18.99 -1.37 -2.42
C TYR A 98 -19.47 -0.41 -3.52
N VAL A 99 -19.22 -0.73 -4.79
CA VAL A 99 -19.64 0.09 -5.92
C VAL A 99 -20.50 -0.73 -6.88
N LYS A 100 -21.49 -0.08 -7.50
CA LYS A 100 -22.37 -0.70 -8.51
C LYS A 100 -21.91 -0.45 -9.95
N CYS A 101 -20.90 0.40 -10.13
CA CYS A 101 -20.42 0.83 -11.44
C CYS A 101 -19.34 -0.10 -11.99
N SER A 102 -18.93 0.15 -13.24
CA SER A 102 -17.90 -0.65 -13.90
C SER A 102 -16.53 -0.42 -13.25
N ILE A 103 -15.84 -1.52 -12.92
CA ILE A 103 -14.45 -1.50 -12.42
C ILE A 103 -13.51 -2.01 -13.51
N LYS A 104 -12.59 -1.16 -13.95
CA LYS A 104 -11.51 -1.52 -14.88
C LYS A 104 -10.20 -1.63 -14.12
N VAL A 105 -9.41 -2.67 -14.43
CA VAL A 105 -8.07 -2.83 -13.86
C VAL A 105 -7.09 -2.16 -14.81
N VAL A 106 -6.30 -1.23 -14.28
CA VAL A 106 -5.19 -0.59 -14.98
C VAL A 106 -3.98 -0.69 -14.07
N TYR A 107 -3.05 -1.56 -14.44
CA TYR A 107 -1.82 -1.75 -13.68
C TYR A 107 -0.92 -0.51 -13.81
N PRO A 108 -0.24 -0.09 -12.74
CA PRO A 108 0.75 0.98 -12.82
C PRO A 108 1.82 0.66 -13.86
N TYR A 109 2.17 1.66 -14.67
CA TYR A 109 3.21 1.53 -15.68
C TYR A 109 4.59 1.82 -15.08
N ALA A 110 5.59 1.02 -15.47
CA ALA A 110 6.99 1.29 -15.20
C ALA A 110 7.77 1.24 -16.51
N ASP A 111 8.67 2.20 -16.72
CA ASP A 111 9.64 2.16 -17.82
C ASP A 111 10.72 1.12 -17.51
N VAL A 112 10.46 -0.14 -17.88
CA VAL A 112 11.36 -1.28 -17.62
C VAL A 112 12.72 -1.12 -18.29
N ASN A 113 12.77 -0.45 -19.46
CA ASN A 113 14.00 -0.26 -20.21
C ASN A 113 15.00 0.62 -19.46
N ARG A 114 14.52 1.51 -18.58
CA ARG A 114 15.38 2.25 -17.65
C ARG A 114 16.14 1.34 -16.69
N PHE A 115 15.52 0.25 -16.24
CA PHE A 115 16.08 -0.65 -15.23
C PHE A 115 16.92 -1.78 -15.84
N LEU A 116 16.66 -2.18 -17.08
CA LEU A 116 17.42 -3.24 -17.77
C LEU A 116 18.84 -2.83 -18.21
N LYS A 117 19.20 -1.55 -18.08
CA LYS A 117 20.55 -1.05 -18.42
C LYS A 117 21.65 -1.54 -17.48
N PHE A 118 21.29 -2.07 -16.31
CA PHE A 118 22.24 -2.52 -15.30
C PHE A 118 22.44 -4.04 -15.40
N LYS A 119 23.70 -4.49 -15.44
CA LYS A 119 24.05 -5.90 -15.28
C LYS A 119 24.11 -6.22 -13.79
N SER A 120 23.20 -7.07 -13.32
CA SER A 120 23.22 -7.58 -11.96
C SER A 120 24.07 -8.85 -11.86
N ASP A 121 24.80 -8.99 -10.74
CA ASP A 121 25.45 -10.25 -10.39
C ASP A 121 24.48 -11.13 -9.58
N LEU A 122 23.89 -12.10 -10.26
CA LEU A 122 22.94 -13.06 -9.67
C LEU A 122 23.62 -14.13 -8.80
N ASN A 123 24.95 -14.21 -8.82
CA ASN A 123 25.70 -15.15 -7.98
C ASN A 123 26.16 -14.50 -6.66
N SER A 124 25.95 -13.19 -6.49
CA SER A 124 26.30 -12.50 -5.25
C SER A 124 25.32 -12.79 -4.12
N PHE A 125 25.80 -12.79 -2.87
CA PHE A 125 24.97 -12.92 -1.67
C PHE A 125 24.41 -11.58 -1.17
N ASN A 126 24.13 -10.66 -2.11
CA ASN A 126 23.62 -9.34 -1.82
C ASN A 126 22.09 -9.32 -1.95
N ILE A 127 21.41 -8.89 -0.90
CA ILE A 127 19.98 -8.68 -0.87
C ILE A 127 19.73 -7.18 -0.79
N VAL A 128 18.82 -6.67 -1.62
CA VAL A 128 18.43 -5.25 -1.60
C VAL A 128 16.94 -5.16 -1.29
N PHE A 129 16.60 -4.34 -0.30
CA PHE A 129 15.25 -3.83 -0.11
C PHE A 129 15.23 -2.36 -0.51
N ALA A 130 14.30 -1.98 -1.37
CA ALA A 130 14.09 -0.59 -1.78
C ALA A 130 12.63 -0.20 -1.53
N GLY A 131 12.41 0.74 -0.62
CA GLY A 131 11.07 1.18 -0.23
C GLY A 131 11.06 1.92 1.09
N VAL A 132 9.87 2.39 1.50
CA VAL A 132 9.68 3.05 2.79
C VAL A 132 9.95 2.08 3.94
N LEU A 133 10.71 2.51 4.92
CA LEU A 133 11.18 1.70 6.04
C LEU A 133 10.12 1.67 7.16
N GLU A 134 9.06 0.90 6.94
CA GLU A 134 7.89 0.83 7.84
C GLU A 134 7.46 -0.61 8.13
N PHE A 135 6.80 -0.81 9.27
CA PHE A 135 6.38 -2.13 9.74
C PHE A 135 5.44 -2.85 8.77
N TYR A 136 4.49 -2.14 8.15
CA TYR A 136 3.55 -2.78 7.21
C TYR A 136 4.23 -3.23 5.91
N LYS A 137 5.44 -2.74 5.62
CA LYS A 137 6.28 -3.26 4.53
C LYS A 137 7.03 -4.53 4.93
N GLY A 138 6.85 -5.01 6.17
CA GLY A 138 7.51 -6.19 6.71
C GLY A 138 9.01 -6.02 6.91
N VAL A 139 9.49 -4.78 7.07
CA VAL A 139 10.92 -4.48 7.20
C VAL A 139 11.52 -5.10 8.47
N ASP A 140 10.77 -5.12 9.57
CA ASP A 140 11.13 -5.81 10.81
C ASP A 140 11.25 -7.33 10.61
N LEU A 141 10.33 -7.93 9.86
CA LEU A 141 10.35 -9.34 9.51
C LEU A 141 11.55 -9.67 8.62
N LEU A 142 11.84 -8.81 7.63
CA LEU A 142 13.00 -8.94 6.74
C LEU A 142 14.30 -8.96 7.54
N LEU A 143 14.47 -8.03 8.48
CA LEU A 143 15.68 -7.97 9.32
C LEU A 143 15.84 -9.22 10.19
N ASN A 144 14.74 -9.74 10.75
CA ASN A 144 14.77 -10.96 11.53
C ASN A 144 15.07 -12.19 10.67
N ALA A 145 14.52 -12.27 9.46
CA ALA A 145 14.83 -13.33 8.50
C ALA A 145 16.30 -13.26 8.08
N PHE A 146 16.82 -12.06 7.83
CA PHE A 146 18.20 -11.87 7.40
C PHE A 146 19.23 -12.28 8.45
N LYS A 147 18.94 -12.14 9.76
CA LYS A 147 19.81 -12.69 10.82
C LYS A 147 20.07 -14.19 10.63
N LYS A 148 19.02 -14.96 10.33
CA LYS A 148 19.13 -16.41 10.06
C LYS A 148 19.91 -16.70 8.78
N VAL A 149 19.75 -15.87 7.74
CA VAL A 149 20.54 -15.99 6.51
C VAL A 149 22.02 -15.74 6.80
N LYS A 150 22.34 -14.69 7.57
CA LYS A 150 23.71 -14.30 7.94
C LYS A 150 24.39 -15.34 8.84
N GLU A 151 23.63 -16.09 9.64
CA GLU A 151 24.16 -17.21 10.42
C GLU A 151 24.73 -18.31 9.51
N ARG A 152 24.07 -18.60 8.39
CA ARG A 152 24.44 -19.65 7.44
C ARG A 152 25.42 -19.17 6.34
N PHE A 153 25.25 -17.93 5.87
CA PHE A 153 26.04 -17.32 4.80
C PHE A 153 26.71 -16.06 5.35
N LYS A 154 27.93 -16.20 5.84
CA LYS A 154 28.65 -15.14 6.57
C LYS A 154 28.99 -13.96 5.68
N GLU A 155 29.12 -14.17 4.38
CA GLU A 155 29.37 -13.16 3.35
C GLU A 155 28.13 -12.36 2.95
N ALA A 156 26.92 -12.84 3.29
CA ALA A 156 25.68 -12.21 2.84
C ALA A 156 25.54 -10.77 3.35
N LYS A 157 25.03 -9.87 2.51
CA LYS A 157 24.79 -8.46 2.84
C LYS A 157 23.35 -8.08 2.54
N LEU A 158 22.75 -7.29 3.43
CA LEU A 158 21.43 -6.69 3.23
C LEU A 158 21.60 -5.18 3.10
N PHE A 159 21.17 -4.63 1.97
CA PHE A 159 21.13 -3.20 1.71
C PHE A 159 19.69 -2.72 1.82
N MET A 160 19.44 -1.76 2.70
CA MET A 160 18.13 -1.14 2.91
C MET A 160 18.17 0.26 2.30
N LEU A 161 17.37 0.51 1.28
CA LEU A 161 17.30 1.78 0.56
C LEU A 161 15.92 2.43 0.78
N GLY A 162 15.89 3.58 1.44
CA GLY A 162 14.67 4.36 1.67
C GLY A 162 14.70 5.10 3.01
N GLU A 163 13.61 5.82 3.27
CA GLU A 163 13.36 6.55 4.52
C GLU A 163 12.17 5.93 5.26
N GLY A 164 12.05 6.16 6.56
CA GLY A 164 10.90 5.73 7.36
C GLY A 164 11.22 5.58 8.84
N ASP A 165 10.19 5.32 9.64
CA ASP A 165 10.30 5.24 11.10
C ASP A 165 11.28 4.17 11.58
N LEU A 166 11.41 3.07 10.83
CA LEU A 166 12.32 1.98 11.17
C LEU A 166 13.79 2.30 10.86
N LYS A 167 14.09 3.39 10.16
CA LYS A 167 15.48 3.78 9.86
C LYS A 167 16.30 4.06 11.13
N ARG A 168 15.63 4.54 12.19
CA ARG A 168 16.23 4.90 13.48
C ARG A 168 16.15 3.79 14.52
N MET A 169 15.56 2.64 14.19
CA MET A 169 15.60 1.51 15.10
C MET A 169 17.01 0.93 15.07
N ASP A 170 17.79 1.25 16.09
CA ASP A 170 19.02 0.54 16.41
C ASP A 170 18.66 -0.93 16.69
N PHE A 171 18.78 -1.78 15.67
CA PHE A 171 18.79 -3.22 15.86
C PHE A 171 20.14 -3.59 16.49
N LYS A 172 20.36 -3.19 17.76
CA LYS A 172 21.52 -3.62 18.53
C LYS A 172 21.53 -5.14 18.52
N THR A 173 22.45 -5.70 17.74
CA THR A 173 22.87 -7.09 17.84
C THR A 173 23.39 -7.26 19.26
N LYS A 174 22.60 -7.89 20.12
CA LYS A 174 23.13 -8.50 21.34
C LYS A 174 24.08 -9.60 20.86
N ASN A 175 25.36 -9.28 20.87
CA ASN A 175 26.45 -10.25 20.82
C ASN A 175 26.48 -11.04 22.13
#